data_AF-Q7XAX4-F1
#
_entry.id   AF-Q7XAX4-F1
#
_cell.length_a   1.000
_cell.length_b   1.000
_cell.length_c   1.000
_cell.angle_alpha   90.00
_cell.angle_beta   90.00
_cell.angle_gamma   90.00
#
_symmetry.space_group_name_H-M   'P 1'
#
loop_
_entity.id
_entity.type
_entity.pdbx_description
1 polymer ?
#
loop_
_entity_poly.entity_id
_entity_poly.type
_entity_poly.pdbx_seq_one_letter_code
_entity_poly.pdbx_strand_id
1 'polypeptide(L)'
;WEVDESSSASEEPAILVGGKKHERNSWFRIERKEPFYGGVAYKFSTLTGTIGTVPGHWDQAPQLVLTNDTAKTFLVKFHKVHGDTPATTSRQEKLGLRMFPFY
;
A
#
# COMPACT_ATOMS: atom_id res chain seq x y z
N TRP A 1 4.37 2.19 9.86
CA TRP A 1 3.04 1.77 9.36
C TRP A 1 2.32 1.16 10.54
N GLU A 2 1.01 1.30 10.60
CA GLU A 2 0.19 0.72 11.66
C GLU A 2 -1.21 0.39 11.17
N VAL A 3 -1.89 -0.52 11.85
CA VAL A 3 -3.33 -0.74 11.71
C VAL A 3 -4.06 0.30 12.55
N ASP A 4 -5.08 0.93 11.97
CA ASP A 4 -6.00 1.82 12.70
C ASP A 4 -6.79 1.02 13.76
N GLU A 5 -6.51 1.26 15.03
CA GLU A 5 -7.23 0.68 16.17
C GLU A 5 -8.12 1.72 16.87
N SER A 6 -8.39 2.85 16.21
CA SER A 6 -9.28 3.88 16.76
C SER A 6 -10.71 3.35 16.93
N SER A 7 -11.46 3.95 17.84
CA SER A 7 -12.88 3.61 18.02
C SER A 7 -13.75 3.95 16.81
N SER A 8 -13.24 4.79 15.90
CA SER A 8 -13.87 5.14 14.62
C SER A 8 -13.41 4.28 13.45
N ALA A 9 -12.54 3.28 13.69
CA ALA A 9 -12.04 2.42 12.63
C ALA A 9 -13.18 1.63 11.98
N SER A 10 -13.07 1.43 10.67
CA SER A 10 -13.99 0.60 9.89
C SER A 10 -13.83 -0.88 10.24
N GLU A 11 -14.80 -1.71 9.83
CA GLU A 11 -14.70 -3.18 9.90
C GLU A 11 -13.47 -3.74 9.18
N GLU A 12 -13.02 -3.04 8.12
CA GLU A 12 -11.72 -3.25 7.48
C GLU A 12 -10.82 -2.05 7.81
N PRO A 13 -10.06 -2.10 8.92
CA PRO A 13 -9.27 -0.96 9.38
C PRO A 13 -8.21 -0.53 8.37
N ALA A 14 -8.01 0.77 8.22
CA ALA A 14 -7.00 1.31 7.33
C ALA A 14 -5.58 1.06 7.83
N ILE A 15 -4.63 0.93 6.90
CA ILE A 15 -3.20 0.93 7.21
C ILE A 15 -2.68 2.37 7.14
N LEU A 16 -2.22 2.89 8.27
CA LEU A 16 -1.80 4.29 8.44
C LEU A 16 -0.29 4.45 8.52
N VAL A 17 0.16 5.69 8.35
CA VAL A 17 1.53 6.14 8.59
C VAL A 17 1.58 6.83 9.95
N GLY A 18 2.57 6.49 10.78
CA GLY A 18 2.70 7.03 12.15
C GLY A 18 3.05 5.98 13.20
N GLY A 19 2.83 4.70 12.90
CA GLY A 19 3.06 3.58 13.81
C GLY A 19 4.40 3.55 14.55
N LYS A 20 4.36 3.16 15.83
CA LYS A 20 5.52 3.05 16.69
C LYS A 20 6.08 1.62 16.69
N LYS A 21 7.41 1.51 16.62
CA LYS A 21 8.13 0.22 16.48
C LYS A 21 7.73 -0.86 17.50
N HIS A 22 7.38 -0.46 18.73
CA HIS A 22 7.08 -1.37 19.82
C HIS A 22 5.58 -1.64 20.02
N GLU A 23 4.71 -0.97 19.26
CA GLU A 23 3.27 -1.17 19.35
C GLU A 23 2.83 -2.34 18.44
N ARG A 24 1.92 -3.17 18.95
CA ARG A 24 1.50 -4.41 18.27
C ARG A 24 0.78 -4.15 16.95
N ASN A 25 0.02 -3.05 16.87
CA ASN A 25 -0.65 -2.60 15.65
C ASN A 25 0.33 -2.22 14.52
N SER A 26 1.62 -2.06 14.85
CA SER A 26 2.69 -1.72 13.89
C SER A 26 3.50 -2.94 13.45
N TRP A 27 3.13 -4.15 13.88
CA TRP A 27 3.83 -5.39 13.54
C TRP A 27 3.21 -6.08 12.34
N PHE A 28 4.01 -6.23 11.29
CA PHE A 28 3.63 -6.90 10.06
C PHE A 28 4.56 -8.08 9.79
N ARG A 29 4.00 -9.12 9.19
CA ARG A 29 4.72 -10.31 8.74
C ARG A 29 4.67 -10.36 7.22
N ILE A 30 5.75 -10.87 6.64
CA ILE A 30 5.83 -11.14 5.21
C ILE A 30 5.67 -12.64 5.04
N GLU A 31 4.63 -13.03 4.30
CA GLU A 31 4.34 -14.42 4.02
C GLU A 31 4.46 -14.66 2.52
N ARG A 32 5.14 -15.76 2.16
CA ARG A 32 5.20 -16.20 0.77
C ARG A 32 3.82 -16.73 0.37
N LYS A 33 3.26 -16.20 -0.71
CA LYS A 33 2.07 -16.79 -1.34
C LYS A 33 2.55 -17.68 -2.50
N GLU A 34 1.78 -18.72 -2.80
CA GLU A 34 2.07 -19.79 -3.78
C GLU A 34 2.72 -19.30 -5.09
N PRO A 35 3.43 -20.18 -5.82
CA PRO A 35 4.10 -19.79 -7.06
C PRO A 35 3.13 -19.13 -8.04
N PHE A 36 3.37 -17.86 -8.35
CA PHE A 36 2.66 -17.12 -9.38
C PHE A 36 3.44 -17.21 -10.70
N TYR A 37 2.74 -17.19 -11.83
CA TYR A 37 3.39 -17.14 -13.14
C TYR A 37 4.24 -15.86 -13.26
N GLY A 38 5.57 -15.99 -13.22
CA GLY A 38 6.51 -14.86 -13.27
C GLY A 38 7.19 -14.49 -11.93
N GLY A 39 7.23 -15.40 -10.95
CA GLY A 39 8.16 -15.32 -9.81
C GLY A 39 7.53 -15.54 -8.44
N VAL A 40 8.23 -15.11 -7.39
CA VAL A 40 7.75 -15.18 -6.00
C VAL A 40 6.97 -13.91 -5.66
N ALA A 41 5.72 -14.07 -5.24
CA ALA A 41 4.90 -13.00 -4.68
C ALA A 41 4.77 -13.18 -3.17
N TYR A 42 4.66 -12.07 -2.47
CA TYR A 42 4.45 -12.04 -1.02
C TYR A 42 3.15 -11.34 -0.70
N LYS A 43 2.59 -11.68 0.46
CA LYS A 43 1.51 -10.94 1.10
C LYS A 43 1.99 -10.44 2.47
N PHE A 44 1.34 -9.40 2.96
CA PHE A 44 1.52 -8.96 4.33
C PHE A 44 0.39 -9.48 5.21
N SER A 45 0.73 -9.89 6.41
CA SER A 45 -0.24 -10.27 7.45
C SER A 45 0.09 -9.58 8.76
N THR A 46 -0.91 -9.46 9.62
CA THR A 46 -0.79 -9.08 11.03
C THR A 46 -1.21 -10.28 11.89
N LEU A 47 -1.28 -10.09 13.21
CA LEU A 47 -1.80 -11.13 14.11
C LEU A 47 -3.29 -11.45 13.87
N THR A 48 -4.04 -10.52 13.29
CA THR A 48 -5.50 -10.53 13.25
C THR A 48 -6.08 -10.58 11.84
N GLY A 49 -5.26 -10.49 10.80
CA GLY A 49 -5.73 -10.55 9.42
C GLY A 49 -4.64 -10.41 8.37
N THR A 50 -5.05 -10.27 7.11
CA THR A 50 -4.16 -10.07 5.96
C THR A 50 -4.32 -8.64 5.44
N ILE A 51 -3.27 -8.06 4.87
CA ILE A 51 -3.41 -6.77 4.18
C ILE A 51 -4.05 -6.99 2.80
N GLY A 52 -5.15 -6.27 2.58
CA GLY A 52 -5.83 -6.19 1.30
C GLY A 52 -5.95 -4.77 0.80
N THR A 53 -6.74 -4.61 -0.25
CA THR A 53 -7.06 -3.29 -0.82
C THR A 53 -8.55 -3.09 -1.01
N VAL A 54 -9.00 -1.87 -0.76
CA VAL A 54 -10.32 -1.36 -1.17
C VAL A 54 -10.14 -0.13 -2.04
N PRO A 55 -11.14 0.25 -2.87
CA PRO A 55 -11.08 1.50 -3.62
C PRO A 55 -11.02 2.70 -2.66
N GLY A 56 -9.97 3.52 -2.77
CA GLY A 56 -9.75 4.69 -1.94
C GLY A 56 -10.40 5.96 -2.49
N HIS A 57 -10.37 7.02 -1.69
CA HIS A 57 -11.02 8.30 -2.03
C HIS A 57 -10.33 9.08 -3.17
N TRP A 58 -9.05 8.82 -3.44
CA TRP A 58 -8.28 9.50 -4.47
C TRP A 58 -8.36 8.74 -5.80
N ASP A 59 -9.28 9.11 -6.68
CA ASP A 59 -9.48 8.49 -8.00
C ASP A 59 -9.62 6.96 -7.96
N GLN A 60 -10.25 6.42 -6.90
CA GLN A 60 -10.39 4.96 -6.68
C GLN A 60 -9.05 4.22 -6.55
N ALA A 61 -7.95 4.94 -6.27
CA ALA A 61 -6.65 4.33 -6.02
C ALA A 61 -6.74 3.33 -4.87
N PRO A 62 -6.13 2.13 -4.98
CA PRO A 62 -6.20 1.12 -3.94
C PRO A 62 -5.69 1.64 -2.58
N GLN A 63 -6.56 1.65 -1.58
CA GLN A 63 -6.22 1.93 -0.19
C GLN A 63 -5.97 0.63 0.55
N LEU A 64 -4.87 0.58 1.31
CA LEU A 64 -4.52 -0.59 2.10
C LEU A 64 -5.38 -0.68 3.37
N VAL A 65 -5.92 -1.88 3.59
CA VAL A 65 -6.75 -2.20 4.74
C VAL A 65 -6.39 -3.56 5.32
N LEU A 66 -6.70 -3.77 6.59
CA LEU A 66 -6.70 -5.09 7.20
C LEU A 66 -8.02 -5.80 6.85
N THR A 67 -7.93 -7.01 6.30
CA THR A 67 -9.10 -7.80 5.90
C THR A 67 -8.89 -9.28 6.16
N ASN A 68 -10.00 -10.00 6.37
CA ASN A 68 -10.05 -11.46 6.39
C ASN A 68 -10.56 -12.03 5.06
N ASP A 69 -10.95 -11.17 4.11
CA ASP A 69 -11.34 -11.58 2.77
C ASP A 69 -10.10 -11.91 1.93
N THR A 70 -9.97 -13.19 1.59
CA THR A 70 -8.83 -13.68 0.80
C THR A 70 -8.84 -13.13 -0.63
N ALA A 71 -9.99 -12.75 -1.18
CA ALA A 71 -10.11 -12.19 -2.52
C ALA A 71 -9.51 -10.78 -2.62
N LYS A 72 -9.50 -10.03 -1.51
CA LYS A 72 -8.93 -8.67 -1.44
C LYS A 72 -7.42 -8.65 -1.17
N THR A 73 -6.77 -9.81 -1.01
CA THR A 73 -5.35 -9.89 -0.63
C THR A 73 -4.47 -9.08 -1.57
N PHE A 74 -3.68 -8.16 -1.01
CA PHE A 74 -2.72 -7.38 -1.79
C PHE A 74 -1.39 -8.13 -1.93
N LEU A 75 -0.99 -8.40 -3.18
CA LEU A 75 0.25 -9.11 -3.49
C LEU A 75 1.35 -8.13 -3.89
N VAL A 76 2.56 -8.35 -3.38
CA VAL A 76 3.72 -7.49 -3.63
C VAL A 76 4.95 -8.26 -4.07
N LYS A 77 5.85 -7.53 -4.76
CA LYS A 77 7.23 -7.92 -5.02
C LYS A 77 8.15 -6.84 -4.45
N PHE A 78 9.31 -7.25 -3.94
CA PHE A 78 10.29 -6.32 -3.38
C PHE A 78 11.39 -6.04 -4.40
N HIS A 79 11.59 -4.78 -4.73
CA HIS A 79 12.68 -4.32 -5.58
C HIS A 79 13.75 -3.63 -4.73
N LYS A 80 15.01 -4.00 -4.94
CA LYS A 80 16.14 -3.35 -4.26
C LYS A 80 16.32 -1.94 -4.82
N VAL A 81 16.15 -0.93 -3.98
CA VAL A 81 16.51 0.46 -4.33
C VAL A 81 18.03 0.53 -4.45
N HIS A 82 18.56 0.96 -5.61
CA HIS A 82 19.99 1.23 -5.77
C HIS A 82 20.27 2.71 -5.46
N GLY A 83 21.38 3.01 -4.79
CA GLY A 83 21.72 4.37 -4.34
C GLY A 83 21.84 5.40 -5.47
N ASP A 84 22.11 4.93 -6.70
CA ASP A 84 22.19 5.76 -7.91
C ASP A 84 20.92 5.72 -8.76
N THR A 85 19.86 5.04 -8.30
CA THR A 85 18.54 5.22 -8.90
C THR A 85 18.03 6.56 -8.39
N PRO A 86 17.97 7.63 -9.22
CA PRO A 86 17.24 8.81 -8.80
C PRO A 86 15.86 8.31 -8.39
N ALA A 87 15.36 8.74 -7.24
CA ALA A 87 13.98 8.48 -6.88
C ALA A 87 13.15 8.86 -8.11
N THR A 88 12.65 7.87 -8.85
CA THR A 88 11.82 8.10 -10.02
C THR A 88 10.51 8.60 -9.44
N THR A 89 10.50 9.88 -9.14
CA THR A 89 9.32 10.71 -9.08
C THR A 89 8.84 10.82 -10.52
N SER A 90 8.38 9.71 -11.11
CA SER A 90 7.44 9.79 -12.22
C SER A 90 6.08 10.20 -11.64
N ARG A 91 6.04 11.33 -10.90
CA ARG A 91 4.97 12.28 -11.13
C ARG A 91 5.14 12.61 -12.59
N GLN A 92 4.25 12.08 -13.43
CA GLN A 92 4.04 12.67 -14.73
C GLN A 92 3.55 14.10 -14.44
N GLU A 93 4.47 15.03 -14.24
CA GLU A 93 4.22 16.41 -14.56
C GLU A 93 3.95 16.39 -16.06
N LYS A 94 2.65 16.35 -16.39
CA LYS A 94 2.14 16.63 -17.71
C LYS A 94 2.58 18.05 -18.04
N LEU A 95 3.82 18.23 -18.51
CA LEU A 95 4.30 19.41 -19.21
C LEU A 95 3.58 19.42 -20.56
N GLY A 96 2.33 19.87 -20.51
CA GLY A 96 1.39 19.75 -21.61
C GLY A 96 0.16 20.61 -21.37
N LEU A 97 0.36 21.87 -20.99
CA LEU A 97 -0.65 22.91 -21.16
C LEU A 97 0.02 24.12 -21.81
N ARG A 98 -0.32 24.29 -23.09
CA ARG A 98 -0.09 25.47 -23.94
C ARG A 98 -0.19 26.76 -23.13
N MET A 99 0.81 27.64 -23.26
CA MET A 99 0.59 29.08 -23.05
C MET A 99 -0.41 29.54 -24.13
N PHE A 100 -1.59 29.97 -23.70
CA PHE A 100 -2.45 30.83 -24.51
C PHE A 100 -2.10 32.29 -24.17
N PRO A 101 -2.02 33.19 -25.15
CA PRO A 101 -1.64 34.58 -24.90
C PRO A 101 -2.83 35.33 -24.28
N PHE A 102 -2.53 36.19 -23.30
CA PHE A 102 -3.39 37.31 -22.95
C PHE A 102 -2.57 38.59 -23.05
N TYR A 103 -2.91 39.34 -24.11
CA TYR A 103 -2.51 40.69 -24.55
C TYR A 103 -1.03 40.98 -24.80
#